data_AF-A0A9E0IIS6-F1
#
_entry.id   AF-A0A9E0IIS6-F1
#
_cell.length_a   1.000
_cell.length_b   1.000
_cell.length_c   1.000
_cell.angle_alpha   90.00
_cell.angle_beta   90.00
_cell.angle_gamma   90.00
#
_symmetry.space_group_name_H-M   'P 1'
#
loop_
_entity.id
_entity.type
_entity.pdbx_description
1 polymer ?
#
loop_
_entity_poly.entity_id
_entity_poly.type
_entity_poly.pdbx_seq_one_letter_code
_entity_poly.pdbx_strand_id
1 'polypeptide(L)' 'MKRYERYAQEIANLIRTQTLRPGDRLPSVRQASASRKISPATVFAAYYLL' A
#
# COMPACT_ATOMS: atom_id res chain seq x y z
N MET A 1 7.11 -2.81 14.64
CA MET A 1 6.59 -2.81 13.25
C MET A 1 7.46 -1.94 12.38
N LYS A 2 7.92 -2.48 11.24
CA LYS A 2 8.65 -1.72 10.23
C LYS A 2 7.68 -0.85 9.42
N ARG A 3 8.16 0.24 8.83
CA ARG A 3 7.31 1.21 8.10
C ARG A 3 6.52 0.57 6.96
N TYR A 4 7.08 -0.41 6.27
CA TYR A 4 6.38 -1.11 5.18
C TYR A 4 5.26 -2.01 5.68
N GLU A 5 5.41 -2.65 6.85
CA GLU A 5 4.39 -3.54 7.43
C GLU A 5 3.15 -2.74 7.82
N ARG A 6 3.35 -1.55 8.41
CA ARG A 6 2.23 -0.64 8.72
C ARG A 6 1.49 -0.24 7.44
N TYR A 7 2.22 0.09 6.38
CA TYR A 7 1.62 0.50 5.12
C TYR A 7 0.88 -0.67 4.42
N ALA A 8 1.43 -1.89 4.47
CA ALA A 8 0.75 -3.09 4.01
C ALA A 8 -0.55 -3.32 4.79
N GLN A 9 -0.51 -3.19 6.12
CA GLN A 9 -1.70 -3.37 6.96
C GLN A 9 -2.78 -2.32 6.67
N GLU A 10 -2.39 -1.07 6.40
CA GLU A 10 -3.33 -0.02 5.98
C GLU A 10 -4.03 -0.38 4.67
N ILE A 11 -3.30 -0.90 3.68
CA ILE A 11 -3.90 -1.30 2.40
C ILE A 11 -4.77 -2.54 2.58
N ALA A 12 -4.32 -3.54 3.34
CA ALA A 12 -5.10 -4.73 3.64
C ALA A 12 -6.42 -4.36 4.32
N ASN A 13 -6.41 -3.36 5.20
CA ASN A 13 -7.63 -2.82 5.80
C ASN A 13 -8.54 -2.16 4.77
N LEU A 14 -8.01 -1.35 3.86
CA LEU A 14 -8.80 -0.71 2.79
C LEU A 14 -9.44 -1.73 1.83
N ILE A 15 -8.74 -2.82 1.55
CA ILE A 15 -9.28 -3.95 0.76
C ILE A 15 -10.38 -4.65 1.57
N ARG A 16 -10.15 -4.94 2.85
CA ARG A 16 -11.11 -5.60 3.74
C ARG A 16 -12.38 -4.78 3.95
N THR A 17 -12.27 -3.44 4.01
CA THR A 17 -13.43 -2.53 4.07
C THR A 17 -14.09 -2.29 2.71
N GLN A 18 -13.68 -3.01 1.66
CA GLN A 18 -14.17 -2.89 0.29
C GLN A 18 -14.07 -1.47 -0.29
N THR A 19 -13.21 -0.63 0.29
CA THR A 19 -12.86 0.68 -0.26
C THR A 19 -12.00 0.51 -1.50
N LEU A 20 -11.16 -0.53 -1.52
CA LEU A 20 -10.53 -1.07 -2.71
C LEU A 20 -11.20 -2.41 -3.03
N ARG A 21 -11.86 -2.51 -4.18
CA ARG A 21 -12.52 -3.75 -4.59
C ARG A 21 -11.52 -4.66 -5.30
N PRO A 22 -11.71 -5.99 -5.24
CA PRO A 22 -10.95 -6.90 -6.10
C PRO A 22 -11.08 -6.48 -7.56
N GLY A 23 -9.94 -6.26 -8.24
CA GLY A 23 -9.89 -5.75 -9.61
C GLY A 23 -9.64 -4.24 -9.73
N ASP A 24 -9.78 -3.48 -8.65
CA ASP A 24 -9.37 -2.07 -8.63
C ASP A 24 -7.84 -1.97 -8.71
N ARG A 25 -7.37 -1.05 -9.54
CA ARG A 25 -5.94 -0.81 -9.70
C ARG A 25 -5.40 -0.08 -8.47
N LEU A 26 -4.44 -0.71 -7.78
CA LEU A 26 -3.66 -0.05 -6.74
C LEU A 26 -2.89 1.16 -7.33
N PRO A 27 -2.66 2.22 -6.53
CA PRO A 27 -1.83 3.32 -6.97
C PRO A 27 -0.43 2.82 -7.35
N SER A 28 0.19 3.46 -8.33
CA SER A 28 1.57 3.11 -8.70
C SER A 28 2.53 3.40 -7.54
N VAL A 29 3.67 2.71 -7.52
CA VAL A 29 4.72 2.91 -6.51
C VAL A 29 5.11 4.39 -6.38
N ARG A 30 5.21 5.11 -7.51
CA ARG A 30 5.50 6.54 -7.54
C ARG A 30 4.38 7.38 -6.92
N GLN A 31 3.11 7.12 -7.25
CA GLN A 31 1.96 7.84 -6.69
C GLN A 31 1.80 7.58 -5.19
N ALA A 32 1.97 6.34 -4.74
CA ALA A 32 1.92 5.98 -3.33
C ALA A 32 3.08 6.61 -2.55
N SER A 33 4.29 6.57 -3.11
CA SER A 33 5.46 7.22 -2.52
C SER A 33 5.25 8.74 -2.36
N ALA A 34 4.72 9.41 -3.39
CA ALA A 34 4.45 10.85 -3.34
C ALA A 34 3.33 11.22 -2.35
N SER A 35 2.21 10.49 -2.37
CA SER A 35 1.04 10.78 -1.51
C SER A 35 1.31 10.49 -0.03
N ARG A 36 2.04 9.41 0.28
CA ARG A 36 2.34 8.98 1.65
C ARG A 36 3.70 9.46 2.16
N LYS A 37 4.50 10.14 1.31
CA LYS A 37 5.86 10.61 1.62
C LYS A 37 6.78 9.50 2.18
N ILE A 38 6.68 8.30 1.61
CA ILE A 38 7.51 7.14 1.96
C ILE A 38 8.37 6.73 0.77
N SER A 39 9.50 6.06 1.04
CA SER A 39 10.40 5.66 -0.05
C SER A 39 9.74 4.63 -0.98
N PRO A 40 10.07 4.64 -2.29
CA PRO A 40 9.59 3.63 -3.24
C PRO A 40 9.87 2.20 -2.79
N ALA A 41 11.02 1.94 -2.14
CA ALA A 41 11.36 0.64 -1.59
C ALA A 41 10.39 0.19 -0.48
N THR A 42 9.91 1.12 0.36
CA THR A 42 8.91 0.85 1.41
C THR A 42 7.57 0.47 0.80
N VAL A 43 7.15 1.18 -0.26
CA VAL A 43 5.92 0.88 -1.00
C VAL A 43 6.02 -0.48 -1.67
N PHE A 44 7.15 -0.76 -2.32
CA PHE A 44 7.38 -2.03 -3.00
C PHE A 44 7.32 -3.22 -2.02
N ALA A 45 8.00 -3.10 -0.88
CA ALA A 45 7.96 -4.10 0.18
C ALA A 45 6.54 -4.30 0.73
N ALA A 46 5.74 -3.24 0.86
CA ALA A 46 4.36 -3.34 1.32
C ALA A 46 3.45 -4.03 0.30
N TYR A 47 3.59 -3.72 -1.00
CA TYR A 47 2.80 -4.38 -2.06
C TYR A 47 3.12 -5.86 -2.20
N TYR A 48 4.34 -6.27 -1.85
CA TYR A 48 4.74 -7.68 -1.86
C TYR A 48 4.16 -8.50 -0.70
N LEU A 49 3.53 -7.86 0.29
CA LEU A 49 2.95 -8.50 1.48
C LEU A 49 1.42 -8.58 1.44
N LEU A 50 0.78 -8.06 0.39
CA LEU A 50 -0.66 -8.07 0.16
C LEU A 50 -1.07 -9.30 -0.63
#